data_AF-A0A429MPC7-F1
#
_entry.id   AF-A0A429MPC7-F1
#
_cell.length_a   1.000
_cell.length_b   1.000
_cell.length_c   1.000
_cell.angle_alpha   90.00
_cell.angle_beta   90.00
_cell.angle_gamma   90.00
#
_symmetry.space_group_name_H-M   'P 1'
#
loop_
_entity.id
_entity.type
_entity.pdbx_description
1 polymer ?
#
loop_
_entity_poly.entity_id
_entity_poly.type
_entity_poly.pdbx_seq_one_letter_code
_entity_poly.pdbx_strand_id
1 'polypeptide(L)'
;PERVWKETSRALMENHADIYFQTLRDCGALKHLFPEIDALFGVPQRPEYHPEVDCGIHTLMSLQQACKSNYSLDVRFAVLVHDLGKALTPAEELPRHIMHEERGIKPVTQLCERLRVPTQTKQLALSVCKEHLKCHQIMSLKPGTLWRLLQRLDVLRRPERVEAFVQACECDAKGRLGLEDRPYPQAQYMREAMQIVRSIKVQDLPENIKGAEIGEMLIQYRIEALAEFKNQHQSLSHS
;
A
#
# COMPACT_ATOMS: atom_id res chain seq x y z
N PRO A 1 11.25 -21.89 10.29
CA PRO A 1 10.89 -20.48 10.03
C PRO A 1 11.85 -19.75 9.09
N GLU A 2 13.16 -19.69 9.38
CA GLU A 2 14.15 -19.01 8.52
C GLU A 2 14.26 -19.63 7.12
N ARG A 3 14.19 -20.96 7.01
CA ARG A 3 14.15 -21.63 5.71
C ARG A 3 12.91 -21.27 4.89
N VAL A 4 11.76 -21.10 5.54
CA VAL A 4 10.50 -20.73 4.86
C VAL A 4 10.64 -19.34 4.23
N TRP A 5 11.10 -18.35 5.01
CA TRP A 5 11.34 -17.01 4.46
C TRP A 5 12.36 -17.01 3.32
N LYS A 6 13.47 -17.74 3.47
CA LYS A 6 14.51 -17.80 2.43
C LYS A 6 14.01 -18.33 1.09
N GLU A 7 13.18 -19.37 1.09
CA GLU A 7 12.60 -19.87 -0.17
C GLU A 7 11.47 -18.96 -0.67
N THR A 8 10.67 -18.38 0.24
CA THR A 8 9.59 -17.46 -0.11
C THR A 8 10.14 -16.18 -0.75
N SER A 9 11.21 -15.61 -0.22
CA SER A 9 11.81 -14.38 -0.75
C SER A 9 12.44 -14.59 -2.12
N ARG A 10 12.95 -15.79 -2.41
CA ARG A 10 13.38 -16.17 -3.76
C ARG A 10 12.19 -16.32 -4.69
N ALA A 11 11.17 -17.08 -4.28
CA ALA A 11 9.96 -17.29 -5.08
C ALA A 11 9.25 -15.97 -5.39
N LEU A 12 9.21 -15.05 -4.43
CA LEU A 12 8.67 -13.70 -4.63
C LEU A 12 9.41 -12.93 -5.72
N MET A 13 10.68 -13.21 -6.00
CA MET A 13 11.47 -12.53 -7.03
C MET A 13 11.36 -13.18 -8.42
N GLU A 14 10.67 -14.31 -8.56
CA GLU A 14 10.42 -14.95 -9.85
C GLU A 14 9.37 -14.19 -10.68
N ASN A 15 9.28 -14.47 -11.99
CA ASN A 15 8.31 -13.82 -12.88
C ASN A 15 6.84 -14.19 -12.58
N HIS A 16 6.63 -15.30 -11.86
CA HIS A 16 5.33 -15.86 -11.51
C HIS A 16 5.34 -16.32 -10.05
N ALA A 17 5.47 -15.36 -9.13
CA ALA A 17 5.41 -15.63 -7.69
C ALA A 17 4.01 -16.10 -7.24
N ASP A 18 2.96 -15.74 -7.97
CA ASP A 18 1.60 -16.21 -7.80
C ASP A 18 1.50 -17.75 -7.87
N ILE A 19 2.21 -18.38 -8.81
CA ILE A 19 2.24 -19.85 -8.97
C ILE A 19 2.82 -20.54 -7.73
N TYR A 20 3.80 -19.93 -7.04
CA TYR A 20 4.34 -20.48 -5.79
C TYR A 20 3.23 -20.61 -4.73
N PHE A 21 2.44 -19.56 -4.51
CA PHE A 21 1.36 -19.58 -3.52
C PHE A 21 0.20 -20.46 -3.95
N GLN A 22 -0.14 -20.47 -5.25
CA GLN A 22 -1.15 -21.38 -5.78
C GLN A 22 -0.75 -22.85 -5.59
N THR A 23 0.51 -23.21 -5.90
CA THR A 23 1.03 -24.57 -5.71
C THR A 23 0.99 -25.00 -4.25
N LEU A 24 1.37 -24.10 -3.33
CA LEU A 24 1.24 -24.35 -1.89
C LEU A 24 -0.22 -24.58 -1.48
N ARG A 25 -1.16 -23.86 -2.09
CA ARG A 25 -2.59 -24.03 -1.81
C ARG A 25 -3.10 -25.37 -2.32
N ASP A 26 -2.78 -25.72 -3.56
CA ASP A 26 -3.25 -26.95 -4.23
C ASP A 26 -2.78 -28.21 -3.49
N CYS A 27 -1.57 -28.20 -2.93
CA CYS A 27 -1.07 -29.31 -2.13
C CYS A 27 -1.42 -29.21 -0.63
N GLY A 28 -2.17 -28.18 -0.22
CA GLY A 28 -2.60 -27.98 1.16
C GLY A 28 -1.51 -27.49 2.12
N ALA A 29 -0.34 -27.09 1.63
CA ALA A 29 0.74 -26.54 2.44
C ALA A 29 0.52 -25.07 2.84
N LEU A 30 -0.24 -24.30 2.06
CA LEU A 30 -0.47 -22.87 2.29
C LEU A 30 -1.07 -22.61 3.67
N LYS A 31 -2.13 -23.35 4.06
CA LYS A 31 -2.75 -23.25 5.39
C LYS A 31 -1.82 -23.51 6.58
N HIS A 32 -0.71 -24.22 6.36
CA HIS A 32 0.27 -24.52 7.40
C HIS A 32 1.40 -23.48 7.44
N LEU A 33 1.84 -23.00 6.28
CA LEU A 33 2.96 -22.06 6.17
C LEU A 33 2.51 -20.60 6.29
N PHE A 34 1.36 -20.27 5.72
CA PHE A 34 0.78 -18.93 5.61
C PHE A 34 -0.73 -18.97 5.86
N PRO A 35 -1.18 -19.41 7.06
CA PRO A 35 -2.61 -19.50 7.38
C PRO A 35 -3.36 -18.17 7.15
N GLU A 36 -2.69 -17.03 7.33
CA GLU A 36 -3.27 -15.71 7.11
C GLU A 36 -3.58 -15.43 5.63
N ILE A 37 -2.74 -15.94 4.71
CA ILE A 37 -2.96 -15.82 3.26
C ILE A 37 -4.01 -16.84 2.82
N ASP A 38 -3.93 -18.09 3.31
CA ASP A 38 -4.90 -19.14 2.99
C ASP A 38 -6.34 -18.74 3.33
N ALA A 39 -6.51 -18.01 4.44
CA ALA A 39 -7.80 -17.53 4.94
C ALA A 39 -8.47 -16.46 4.06
N LEU A 40 -7.76 -15.87 3.08
CA LEU A 40 -8.36 -14.93 2.13
C LEU A 40 -9.18 -15.63 1.05
N PHE A 41 -8.82 -16.86 0.69
CA PHE A 41 -9.52 -17.57 -0.37
C PHE A 41 -10.91 -18.00 0.10
N GLY A 42 -11.91 -17.74 -0.74
CA GLY A 42 -13.33 -17.92 -0.44
C GLY A 42 -13.97 -16.71 0.23
N VAL A 43 -13.22 -15.67 0.59
CA VAL A 43 -13.76 -14.45 1.19
C VAL A 43 -14.31 -13.54 0.09
N PRO A 44 -15.63 -13.27 0.06
CA PRO A 44 -16.26 -12.55 -1.03
C PRO A 44 -16.04 -11.04 -0.95
N GLN A 45 -15.86 -10.42 -2.10
CA GLN A 45 -15.74 -9.00 -2.35
C GLN A 45 -16.88 -8.51 -3.25
N ARG A 46 -17.09 -7.20 -3.30
CA ARG A 46 -18.10 -6.58 -4.17
C ARG A 46 -17.70 -6.70 -5.64
N PRO A 47 -18.49 -7.36 -6.50
CA PRO A 47 -18.14 -7.61 -7.90
C PRO A 47 -18.01 -6.34 -8.73
N GLU A 48 -18.70 -5.24 -8.38
CA GLU A 48 -18.57 -3.95 -9.09
C GLU A 48 -17.14 -3.40 -9.05
N TYR A 49 -16.36 -3.75 -8.02
CA TYR A 49 -15.00 -3.27 -7.81
C TYR A 49 -13.95 -4.38 -7.95
N HIS A 50 -14.35 -5.63 -7.72
CA HIS A 50 -13.53 -6.83 -7.70
C HIS A 50 -14.24 -7.94 -8.49
N PRO A 51 -14.18 -7.92 -9.83
CA PRO A 51 -14.93 -8.87 -10.67
C PRO A 51 -14.57 -10.34 -10.42
N GLU A 52 -13.37 -10.61 -9.89
CA GLU A 52 -12.92 -11.93 -9.42
C GLU A 52 -13.67 -12.42 -8.18
N VAL A 53 -14.34 -11.53 -7.43
CA VAL A 53 -15.07 -11.74 -6.17
C VAL A 53 -14.20 -12.24 -5.01
N ASP A 54 -13.19 -13.07 -5.23
CA ASP A 54 -12.43 -13.74 -4.18
C ASP A 54 -11.20 -12.92 -3.74
N CYS A 55 -11.04 -12.69 -2.42
CA CYS A 55 -9.89 -11.94 -1.89
C CYS A 55 -8.54 -12.63 -2.13
N GLY A 56 -8.49 -13.96 -2.10
CA GLY A 56 -7.29 -14.74 -2.37
C GLY A 56 -6.88 -14.63 -3.84
N ILE A 57 -7.84 -14.74 -4.76
CA ILE A 57 -7.59 -14.53 -6.20
C ILE A 57 -7.09 -13.09 -6.45
N HIS A 58 -7.76 -12.08 -5.89
CA HIS A 58 -7.33 -10.66 -5.97
C HIS A 58 -5.89 -10.48 -5.49
N THR A 59 -5.52 -11.14 -4.39
CA THR A 59 -4.16 -11.06 -3.83
C THR A 59 -3.12 -11.62 -4.81
N LEU A 60 -3.39 -12.76 -5.44
CA LEU A 60 -2.48 -13.35 -6.43
C LEU A 60 -2.41 -12.52 -7.73
N MET A 61 -3.53 -11.99 -8.21
CA MET A 61 -3.56 -11.10 -9.36
C MET A 61 -2.77 -9.81 -9.11
N SER A 62 -2.90 -9.23 -7.92
CA SER A 62 -2.12 -8.06 -7.48
C SER A 62 -0.64 -8.38 -7.41
N LEU A 63 -0.25 -9.54 -6.85
CA LEU A 63 1.14 -9.98 -6.82
C LEU A 63 1.71 -10.13 -8.24
N GLN A 64 0.90 -10.65 -9.18
CA GLN A 64 1.33 -10.80 -10.56
C GLN A 64 1.57 -9.46 -11.26
N GLN A 65 0.84 -8.40 -10.91
CA GLN A 65 1.15 -7.03 -11.37
C GLN A 65 2.52 -6.57 -10.88
N ALA A 66 2.86 -6.85 -9.61
CA ALA A 66 4.16 -6.51 -9.06
C ALA A 66 5.30 -7.29 -9.73
N CYS A 67 5.03 -8.54 -10.15
CA CYS A 67 5.98 -9.37 -10.91
C CYS A 67 6.20 -8.81 -12.33
N LYS A 68 5.12 -8.51 -13.07
CA LYS A 68 5.17 -7.94 -14.42
C LYS A 68 5.94 -6.61 -14.47
N SER A 69 5.77 -5.78 -13.45
CA SER A 69 6.47 -4.49 -13.32
C SER A 69 7.90 -4.63 -12.79
N ASN A 70 8.36 -5.86 -12.53
CA ASN A 70 9.67 -6.18 -11.97
C ASN A 70 10.00 -5.38 -10.69
N TYR A 71 9.02 -5.23 -9.80
CA TYR A 71 9.22 -4.50 -8.55
C TYR A 71 10.04 -5.28 -7.53
N SER A 72 10.55 -4.56 -6.53
CA SER A 72 11.43 -5.10 -5.50
C SER A 72 10.73 -6.11 -4.60
N LEU A 73 11.52 -6.92 -3.90
CA LEU A 73 11.04 -7.86 -2.87
C LEU A 73 10.11 -7.17 -1.86
N ASP A 74 10.47 -5.95 -1.43
CA ASP A 74 9.69 -5.20 -0.45
C ASP A 74 8.28 -4.92 -0.96
N VAL A 75 8.15 -4.49 -2.22
CA VAL A 75 6.85 -4.19 -2.85
C VAL A 75 6.04 -5.46 -3.05
N ARG A 76 6.65 -6.51 -3.60
CA ARG A 76 5.95 -7.78 -3.87
C ARG A 76 5.43 -8.42 -2.57
N PHE A 77 6.23 -8.38 -1.50
CA PHE A 77 5.78 -8.84 -0.19
C PHE A 77 4.69 -7.95 0.40
N ALA A 78 4.80 -6.62 0.27
CA ALA A 78 3.77 -5.70 0.76
C ALA A 78 2.42 -5.91 0.05
N VAL A 79 2.44 -6.17 -1.27
CA VAL A 79 1.25 -6.51 -2.05
C VAL A 79 0.64 -7.83 -1.59
N LEU A 80 1.45 -8.87 -1.38
CA LEU A 80 0.96 -10.19 -0.92
C LEU A 80 0.16 -10.10 0.39
N VAL A 81 0.49 -9.16 1.28
CA VAL A 81 -0.07 -9.09 2.63
C VAL A 81 -0.92 -7.84 2.90
N HIS A 82 -1.22 -7.02 1.88
CA HIS A 82 -1.94 -5.75 2.10
C HIS A 82 -3.33 -5.95 2.71
N ASP A 83 -4.00 -7.03 2.32
CA ASP A 83 -5.43 -7.27 2.59
C ASP A 83 -5.72 -8.38 3.61
N LEU A 84 -4.72 -8.84 4.37
CA LEU A 84 -4.91 -9.94 5.34
C LEU A 84 -6.05 -9.68 6.35
N GLY A 85 -6.40 -8.41 6.60
CA GLY A 85 -7.52 -8.06 7.45
C GLY A 85 -8.90 -8.41 6.89
N LYS A 86 -9.05 -8.62 5.57
CA LYS A 86 -10.33 -9.00 4.95
C LYS A 86 -10.79 -10.38 5.43
N ALA A 87 -9.86 -11.31 5.66
CA ALA A 87 -10.14 -12.62 6.26
C ALA A 87 -10.73 -12.54 7.69
N LEU A 88 -10.60 -11.40 8.36
CA LEU A 88 -11.11 -11.15 9.71
C LEU A 88 -12.39 -10.30 9.72
N THR A 89 -13.08 -10.22 8.59
CA THR A 89 -14.37 -9.50 8.47
C THR A 89 -15.51 -10.36 9.05
N PRO A 90 -16.31 -9.87 10.02
CA PRO A 90 -17.53 -10.52 10.48
C PRO A 90 -18.46 -10.79 9.31
N ALA A 91 -19.19 -11.91 9.39
CA ALA A 91 -20.08 -12.35 8.32
C ALA A 91 -21.16 -11.29 8.00
N GLU A 92 -21.64 -10.58 9.01
CA GLU A 92 -22.63 -9.50 8.89
C GLU A 92 -22.10 -8.23 8.20
N GLU A 93 -20.78 -8.06 8.07
CA GLU A 93 -20.15 -6.94 7.36
C GLU A 93 -19.73 -7.31 5.93
N LEU A 94 -19.79 -8.58 5.55
CA LEU A 94 -19.41 -9.01 4.20
C LEU A 94 -20.41 -8.47 3.15
N PRO A 95 -19.95 -8.09 1.96
CA PRO A 95 -18.55 -8.03 1.48
C PRO A 95 -17.94 -6.61 1.58
N ARG A 96 -18.30 -5.82 2.60
CA ARG A 96 -17.89 -4.41 2.72
C ARG A 96 -16.50 -4.23 3.34
N HIS A 97 -16.06 -5.18 4.17
CA HIS A 97 -14.72 -5.20 4.81
C HIS A 97 -14.37 -3.89 5.55
N ILE A 98 -15.29 -3.37 6.35
CA ILE A 98 -15.12 -2.10 7.07
C ILE A 98 -13.89 -2.18 7.99
N MET A 99 -12.93 -1.25 7.93
CA MET A 99 -11.72 -1.30 8.79
C MET A 99 -10.83 -2.55 8.61
N HIS A 100 -10.80 -3.19 7.44
CA HIS A 100 -9.87 -4.31 7.22
C HIS A 100 -8.39 -3.86 7.29
N GLU A 101 -8.08 -2.62 6.92
CA GLU A 101 -6.75 -2.02 7.00
C GLU A 101 -6.24 -1.92 8.46
N GLU A 102 -7.15 -1.77 9.42
CA GLU A 102 -6.84 -1.80 10.86
C GLU A 102 -6.65 -3.23 11.36
N ARG A 103 -7.57 -4.11 10.97
CA ARG A 103 -7.57 -5.52 11.38
C ARG A 103 -6.39 -6.30 10.80
N GLY A 104 -5.86 -5.87 9.66
CA GLY A 104 -4.71 -6.47 9.00
C GLY A 104 -3.38 -6.24 9.72
N ILE A 105 -3.25 -5.23 10.58
CA ILE A 105 -1.98 -4.91 11.24
C ILE A 105 -1.46 -6.06 12.09
N LYS A 106 -2.34 -6.67 12.88
CA LYS A 106 -1.99 -7.81 13.74
C LYS A 106 -1.52 -9.03 12.94
N PRO A 107 -2.29 -9.58 11.97
CA PRO A 107 -1.85 -10.74 11.19
C PRO A 107 -0.59 -10.46 10.37
N VAL A 108 -0.44 -9.29 9.75
CA VAL A 108 0.81 -8.92 9.03
C VAL A 108 2.01 -8.92 9.99
N THR A 109 1.85 -8.34 11.18
CA THR A 109 2.90 -8.28 12.20
C THR A 109 3.32 -9.68 12.65
N GLN A 110 2.34 -10.53 12.96
CA GLN A 110 2.56 -11.91 13.42
C GLN A 110 3.21 -12.78 12.35
N LEU A 111 2.76 -12.67 11.09
CA LEU A 111 3.38 -13.35 9.96
C LEU A 111 4.85 -12.92 9.78
N CYS A 112 5.11 -11.61 9.83
CA CYS A 112 6.47 -11.08 9.68
C CYS A 112 7.40 -11.57 10.80
N GLU A 113 6.93 -11.60 12.05
CA GLU A 113 7.71 -12.09 13.19
C GLU A 113 7.96 -13.59 13.11
N ARG A 114 6.93 -14.36 12.77
CA ARG A 114 7.02 -15.81 12.61
C ARG A 114 8.02 -16.19 11.52
N LEU A 115 8.03 -15.46 10.41
CA LEU A 115 8.93 -15.73 9.28
C LEU A 115 10.31 -15.04 9.40
N ARG A 116 10.49 -14.14 10.38
CA ARG A 116 11.68 -13.28 10.52
C ARG A 116 11.94 -12.42 9.27
N VAL A 117 10.88 -11.82 8.74
CA VAL A 117 10.93 -10.89 7.60
C VAL A 117 11.83 -9.68 7.96
N PRO A 118 12.73 -9.23 7.06
CA PRO A 118 13.58 -8.07 7.29
C PRO A 118 12.77 -6.84 7.69
N THR A 119 13.33 -6.02 8.60
CA THR A 119 12.65 -4.85 9.16
C THR A 119 12.15 -3.88 8.10
N GLN A 120 12.93 -3.65 7.04
CA GLN A 120 12.55 -2.76 5.95
C GLN A 120 11.30 -3.26 5.21
N THR A 121 11.30 -4.54 4.82
CA THR A 121 10.19 -5.23 4.17
C THR A 121 8.92 -5.22 5.06
N LYS A 122 9.07 -5.55 6.35
CA LYS A 122 7.97 -5.48 7.34
C LYS A 122 7.38 -4.06 7.44
N GLN A 123 8.22 -3.03 7.46
CA GLN A 123 7.76 -1.64 7.58
C GLN A 123 6.97 -1.18 6.35
N LEU A 124 7.38 -1.56 5.14
CA LEU A 124 6.59 -1.27 3.94
C LEU A 124 5.26 -2.04 3.96
N ALA A 125 5.29 -3.34 4.26
CA ALA A 125 4.08 -4.18 4.34
C ALA A 125 3.04 -3.60 5.31
N LEU A 126 3.45 -3.17 6.51
CA LEU A 126 2.56 -2.53 7.48
C LEU A 126 2.01 -1.19 6.98
N SER A 127 2.84 -0.40 6.30
CA SER A 127 2.41 0.89 5.74
C SER A 127 1.37 0.69 4.63
N VAL A 128 1.60 -0.25 3.71
CA VAL A 128 0.65 -0.59 2.64
C VAL A 128 -0.64 -1.13 3.23
N CYS A 129 -0.57 -2.13 4.11
CA CYS A 129 -1.75 -2.69 4.78
C CYS A 129 -2.61 -1.60 5.44
N LYS A 130 -1.98 -0.70 6.19
CA LYS A 130 -2.67 0.36 6.94
C LYS A 130 -3.23 1.49 6.08
N GLU A 131 -2.55 1.85 5.00
CA GLU A 131 -2.75 3.14 4.34
C GLU A 131 -3.21 3.04 2.88
N HIS A 132 -3.21 1.87 2.24
CA HIS A 132 -3.50 1.73 0.81
C HIS A 132 -4.85 2.34 0.39
N LEU A 133 -5.92 2.22 1.21
CA LEU A 133 -7.20 2.87 0.95
C LEU A 133 -7.10 4.40 0.83
N LYS A 134 -6.20 5.03 1.59
CA LYS A 134 -5.96 6.48 1.48
C LYS A 134 -5.26 6.82 0.17
N CYS A 135 -4.44 5.92 -0.38
CA CYS A 135 -3.86 6.08 -1.71
C CYS A 135 -4.94 6.03 -2.79
N HIS A 136 -5.86 5.05 -2.71
CA HIS A 136 -6.99 4.96 -3.66
C HIS A 136 -7.87 6.20 -3.66
N GLN A 137 -7.98 6.85 -2.50
CA GLN A 137 -8.77 8.05 -2.26
C GLN A 137 -7.93 9.35 -2.22
N ILE A 138 -6.69 9.33 -2.72
CA ILE A 138 -5.71 10.41 -2.48
C ILE A 138 -6.21 11.79 -2.87
N MET A 139 -6.92 11.88 -3.99
CA MET A 139 -7.47 13.12 -4.54
C MET A 139 -8.63 13.68 -3.71
N SER A 140 -9.32 12.85 -2.92
CA SER A 140 -10.41 13.29 -2.03
C SER A 140 -9.93 13.68 -0.63
N LEU A 141 -8.70 13.30 -0.24
CA LEU A 141 -8.16 13.61 1.09
C LEU A 141 -8.05 15.13 1.34
N LYS A 142 -8.23 15.53 2.60
CA LYS A 142 -7.86 16.87 3.06
C LYS A 142 -6.34 17.05 2.97
N PRO A 143 -5.80 18.24 2.63
CA PRO A 143 -4.35 18.48 2.53
C PRO A 143 -3.56 18.06 3.78
N GLY A 144 -4.07 18.38 4.98
CA GLY A 144 -3.46 17.93 6.23
C GLY A 144 -3.49 16.40 6.46
N THR A 145 -4.43 15.68 5.84
CA THR A 145 -4.44 14.20 5.85
C THR A 145 -3.40 13.64 4.88
N LEU A 146 -3.28 14.22 3.69
CA LEU A 146 -2.24 13.88 2.71
C LEU A 146 -0.83 14.11 3.27
N TRP A 147 -0.60 15.27 3.93
CA TRP A 147 0.66 15.53 4.63
C TRP A 147 0.97 14.45 5.67
N ARG A 148 0.00 14.12 6.55
CA ARG A 148 0.20 13.08 7.57
C ARG A 148 0.49 11.70 6.97
N LEU A 149 -0.10 11.36 5.83
CA LEU A 149 0.23 10.13 5.10
C LEU A 149 1.68 10.15 4.63
N LEU A 150 2.09 11.20 3.91
CA LEU A 150 3.47 11.36 3.43
C LEU A 150 4.48 11.37 4.58
N GLN A 151 4.15 11.99 5.71
CA GLN A 151 4.97 12.00 6.91
C GLN A 151 5.14 10.60 7.51
N ARG A 152 4.07 9.80 7.60
CA ARG A 152 4.16 8.39 8.06
C ARG A 152 5.01 7.53 7.13
N LEU A 153 5.02 7.85 5.83
CA LEU A 153 5.89 7.22 4.83
C LEU A 153 7.33 7.76 4.85
N ASP A 154 7.66 8.67 5.78
CA ASP A 154 9.00 9.24 5.97
C ASP A 154 9.51 10.05 4.76
N VAL A 155 8.60 10.71 4.02
CA VAL A 155 8.85 11.38 2.73
C VAL A 155 10.08 12.30 2.69
N LEU A 156 10.37 12.99 3.79
CA LEU A 156 11.47 13.98 3.81
C LEU A 156 12.84 13.31 3.85
N ARG A 157 12.96 12.17 4.53
CA ARG A 157 14.24 11.45 4.70
C ARG A 157 14.38 10.29 3.73
N ARG A 158 13.27 9.66 3.36
CA ARG A 158 13.20 8.41 2.59
C ARG A 158 12.11 8.48 1.51
N PRO A 159 12.23 9.36 0.50
CA PRO A 159 11.24 9.48 -0.57
C PRO A 159 11.02 8.17 -1.35
N GLU A 160 12.02 7.29 -1.41
CA GLU A 160 11.92 5.97 -2.02
C GLU A 160 10.86 5.08 -1.36
N ARG A 161 10.50 5.32 -0.10
CA ARG A 161 9.40 4.61 0.59
C ARG A 161 8.03 5.01 0.06
N VAL A 162 7.86 6.28 -0.31
CA VAL A 162 6.63 6.75 -0.94
C VAL A 162 6.48 6.10 -2.30
N GLU A 163 7.57 6.02 -3.07
CA GLU A 163 7.55 5.33 -4.37
C GLU A 163 7.19 3.84 -4.22
N ALA A 164 7.83 3.11 -3.31
CA ALA A 164 7.51 1.70 -3.07
C ALA A 164 6.06 1.49 -2.59
N PHE A 165 5.53 2.41 -1.77
CA PHE A 165 4.13 2.40 -1.35
C PHE A 165 3.17 2.62 -2.53
N VAL A 166 3.48 3.58 -3.41
CA VAL A 166 2.70 3.84 -4.63
C VAL A 166 2.69 2.63 -5.55
N GLN A 167 3.84 2.00 -5.76
CA GLN A 167 3.96 0.79 -6.58
C GLN A 167 3.06 -0.34 -6.07
N ALA A 168 3.04 -0.57 -4.75
CA ALA A 168 2.17 -1.58 -4.15
C ALA A 168 0.68 -1.25 -4.31
N CYS A 169 0.28 0.01 -4.11
CA CYS A 169 -1.11 0.44 -4.28
C CYS A 169 -1.56 0.34 -5.75
N GLU A 170 -0.68 0.65 -6.70
CA GLU A 170 -0.96 0.49 -8.12
C GLU A 170 -1.16 -0.99 -8.49
N CYS A 171 -0.36 -1.90 -7.92
CA CYS A 171 -0.53 -3.34 -8.11
C CYS A 171 -1.87 -3.85 -7.57
N ASP A 172 -2.29 -3.42 -6.37
CA ASP A 172 -3.64 -3.70 -5.84
C ASP A 172 -4.73 -3.14 -6.76
N ALA A 173 -4.54 -1.92 -7.27
CA ALA A 173 -5.51 -1.34 -8.18
C ALA A 173 -5.61 -2.14 -9.50
N LYS A 174 -4.50 -2.60 -10.07
CA LYS A 174 -4.45 -3.35 -11.33
C LYS A 174 -4.63 -4.86 -11.16
N GLY A 175 -4.64 -5.37 -9.93
CA GLY A 175 -4.77 -6.79 -9.63
C GLY A 175 -6.20 -7.31 -9.68
N ARG A 176 -7.01 -6.86 -10.64
CA ARG A 176 -8.46 -7.11 -10.68
C ARG A 176 -8.86 -7.62 -12.05
N LEU A 177 -9.76 -8.59 -12.09
CA LEU A 177 -10.12 -9.30 -13.32
C LEU A 177 -10.72 -8.37 -14.36
N GLY A 178 -10.10 -8.33 -15.55
CA GLY A 178 -10.53 -7.50 -16.68
C GLY A 178 -10.21 -6.01 -16.54
N LEU A 179 -9.51 -5.62 -15.48
CA LEU A 179 -9.13 -4.24 -15.17
C LEU A 179 -7.61 -4.07 -15.03
N GLU A 180 -6.83 -5.01 -15.54
CA GLU A 180 -5.40 -5.12 -15.32
C GLU A 180 -4.60 -3.95 -15.90
N ASP A 181 -5.10 -3.34 -16.98
CA ASP A 181 -4.44 -2.24 -17.67
C ASP A 181 -5.04 -0.87 -17.32
N ARG A 182 -5.93 -0.79 -16.33
CA ARG A 182 -6.60 0.46 -15.99
C ARG A 182 -5.57 1.53 -15.54
N PRO A 183 -5.78 2.80 -15.90
CA PRO A 183 -4.94 3.87 -15.38
C PRO A 183 -5.10 4.00 -13.87
N TYR A 184 -4.02 4.36 -13.19
CA TYR A 184 -4.00 4.64 -11.76
C TYR A 184 -3.41 6.04 -11.49
N PRO A 185 -4.17 7.12 -11.79
CA PRO A 185 -3.67 8.50 -11.70
C PRO A 185 -3.25 8.92 -10.29
N GLN A 186 -3.71 8.19 -9.26
CA GLN A 186 -3.29 8.35 -7.87
C GLN A 186 -1.78 8.23 -7.70
N ALA A 187 -1.12 7.39 -8.52
CA ALA A 187 0.34 7.25 -8.47
C ALA A 187 1.05 8.57 -8.84
N GLN A 188 0.63 9.20 -9.93
CA GLN A 188 1.19 10.48 -10.37
C GLN A 188 0.91 11.59 -9.35
N TYR A 189 -0.33 11.67 -8.86
CA TYR A 189 -0.72 12.64 -7.84
C TYR A 189 0.14 12.52 -6.57
N MET A 190 0.41 11.30 -6.11
CA MET A 190 1.27 11.07 -4.94
C MET A 190 2.71 11.50 -5.18
N ARG A 191 3.26 11.23 -6.37
CA ARG A 191 4.63 11.62 -6.74
C ARG A 191 4.79 13.13 -6.78
N GLU A 192 3.83 13.85 -7.37
CA GLU A 192 3.82 15.31 -7.40
C GLU A 192 3.70 15.90 -5.99
N ALA A 193 2.74 15.41 -5.19
CA ALA A 193 2.59 15.82 -3.80
C ALA A 193 3.88 15.60 -2.98
N MET A 194 4.58 14.48 -3.21
CA MET A 194 5.89 14.21 -2.61
C MET A 194 6.94 15.25 -3.00
N GLN A 195 7.03 15.65 -4.27
CA GLN A 195 8.01 16.65 -4.69
C GLN A 195 7.72 18.01 -4.06
N ILE A 196 6.44 18.42 -4.03
CA ILE A 196 5.99 19.69 -3.45
C ILE A 196 6.37 19.79 -1.96
N VAL A 197 6.07 18.76 -1.16
CA VAL A 197 6.39 18.83 0.28
C VAL A 197 7.89 18.84 0.56
N ARG A 198 8.69 18.24 -0.34
CA ARG A 198 10.15 18.15 -0.23
C ARG A 198 10.86 19.41 -0.74
N SER A 199 10.24 20.19 -1.63
CA SER A 199 10.82 21.44 -2.10
C SER A 199 10.79 22.54 -1.04
N ILE A 200 9.89 22.43 -0.04
CA ILE A 200 9.74 23.39 1.05
C ILE A 200 10.84 23.20 2.10
N LYS A 201 11.67 24.22 2.25
CA LYS A 201 12.84 24.30 3.12
C LYS A 201 12.74 25.46 4.10
N VAL A 202 13.65 25.49 5.07
CA VAL A 202 13.72 26.55 6.09
C VAL A 202 13.93 27.92 5.46
N GLN A 203 14.62 27.99 4.31
CA GLN A 203 14.86 29.25 3.59
C GLN A 203 13.59 29.88 3.01
N ASP A 204 12.50 29.12 2.90
CA ASP A 204 11.21 29.63 2.42
C ASP A 204 10.41 30.30 3.55
N LEU A 205 10.88 30.20 4.80
CA LEU A 205 10.21 30.79 5.96
C LEU A 205 10.64 32.25 6.19
N PRO A 206 9.80 33.07 6.84
CA PRO A 206 10.18 34.41 7.28
C PRO A 206 11.41 34.40 8.21
N GLU A 207 12.31 35.37 8.02
CA GLU A 207 13.60 35.45 8.76
C GLU A 207 13.46 35.62 10.28
N ASN A 208 12.29 36.05 10.76
CA ASN A 208 12.03 36.34 12.17
C ASN A 208 11.66 35.12 13.01
N ILE A 209 11.53 33.93 12.41
CA ILE A 209 11.06 32.70 13.08
C ILE A 209 12.23 31.97 13.74
N LYS A 210 12.06 31.54 15.01
CA LYS A 210 13.14 30.92 15.80
C LYS A 210 12.70 29.66 16.52
N GLY A 211 13.64 28.74 16.69
CA GLY A 211 13.47 27.56 17.54
C GLY A 211 12.36 26.62 17.06
N ALA A 212 11.48 26.20 17.97
CA ALA A 212 10.43 25.21 17.71
C ALA A 212 9.41 25.64 16.64
N GLU A 213 9.20 26.96 16.49
CA GLU A 213 8.26 27.54 15.52
C GLU A 213 8.64 27.20 14.07
N ILE A 214 9.92 26.97 13.78
CA ILE A 214 10.39 26.58 12.44
C ILE A 214 9.71 25.27 11.99
N GLY A 215 9.63 24.28 12.88
CA GLY A 215 9.05 22.98 12.56
C GLY A 215 7.55 23.07 12.25
N GLU A 216 6.83 23.85 13.07
CA GLU A 216 5.39 24.08 12.91
C GLU A 216 5.08 24.84 11.62
N MET A 217 5.86 25.87 11.30
CA MET A 217 5.68 26.64 10.07
C MET A 217 6.01 25.83 8.81
N LEU A 218 7.06 25.00 8.84
CA LEU A 218 7.32 24.07 7.73
C LEU A 218 6.16 23.11 7.49
N ILE A 219 5.50 22.64 8.54
CA ILE A 219 4.31 21.80 8.41
C ILE A 219 3.17 22.60 7.78
N GLN A 220 2.92 23.82 8.26
CA GLN A 220 1.87 24.68 7.75
C GLN A 220 2.07 24.99 6.25
N TYR A 221 3.27 25.40 5.85
CA TYR A 221 3.60 25.71 4.46
C TYR A 221 3.42 24.49 3.54
N ARG A 222 3.79 23.30 4.02
CA ARG A 222 3.56 22.05 3.27
C ARG A 222 2.08 21.75 3.10
N ILE A 223 1.26 21.96 4.13
CA ILE A 223 -0.18 21.75 4.05
C ILE A 223 -0.82 22.76 3.10
N GLU A 224 -0.40 24.02 3.12
CA GLU A 224 -0.85 25.08 2.21
C GLU A 224 -0.49 24.79 0.75
N ALA A 225 0.77 24.43 0.48
CA ALA A 225 1.20 24.07 -0.87
C ALA A 225 0.44 22.85 -1.43
N LEU A 226 0.13 21.87 -0.57
CA LEU A 226 -0.73 20.74 -0.96
C LEU A 226 -2.19 21.16 -1.21
N ALA A 227 -2.69 22.20 -0.52
CA ALA A 227 -4.01 22.75 -0.75
C ALA A 227 -4.08 23.47 -2.10
N GLU A 228 -3.07 24.29 -2.42
CA GLU A 228 -2.94 24.95 -3.72
C GLU A 228 -2.83 23.94 -4.87
N PHE A 229 -1.96 22.94 -4.72
CA PHE A 229 -1.83 21.84 -5.67
C PHE A 229 -3.17 21.16 -5.96
N LYS A 230 -3.92 20.83 -4.90
CA LYS A 230 -5.23 20.20 -5.04
C LYS A 230 -6.22 21.09 -5.80
N ASN A 231 -6.26 22.39 -5.52
CA ASN A 231 -7.14 23.34 -6.21
C ASN A 231 -6.80 23.44 -7.70
N GLN A 232 -5.52 23.48 -8.06
CA GLN A 232 -5.05 23.50 -9.45
C GLN A 232 -5.39 22.20 -10.19
N HIS A 233 -5.21 21.05 -9.53
CA HIS A 233 -5.56 19.77 -10.13
C HIS A 233 -7.08 19.64 -10.36
N GLN A 234 -7.91 20.21 -9.47
CA GLN A 234 -9.36 20.22 -9.63
C GLN A 234 -9.81 21.14 -10.77
N SER A 235 -9.18 22.30 -10.99
CA SER A 235 -9.54 23.17 -12.11
C SER A 235 -9.19 22.52 -13.46
N LEU A 236 -8.04 21.85 -13.55
CA LEU A 236 -7.61 21.13 -14.75
C LEU A 236 -8.51 19.94 -15.11
N SER A 237 -9.10 19.26 -14.12
CA SER A 237 -9.99 18.12 -14.38
C SER A 237 -11.41 18.51 -14.81
N HIS A 238 -11.78 19.79 -14.67
CA HIS A 238 -13.09 20.34 -15.06
C HIS A 238 -13.02 21.23 -16.31
N SER A 239 -11.83 21.38 -16.90
CA SER A 239 -11.57 22.09 -18.15
C SER A 239 -11.44 21.10 -19.30
#